data_AF-A0A8S3GM44-F1
#
_entry.id   AF-A0A8S3GM44-F1
#
_cell.length_a   1.000
_cell.length_b   1.000
_cell.length_c   1.000
_cell.angle_alpha   90.00
_cell.angle_beta   90.00
_cell.angle_gamma   90.00
#
_symmetry.space_group_name_H-M   'P 1'
#
loop_
_entity.id
_entity.type
_entity.pdbx_description
1 polymer ?
#
loop_
_entity_poly.entity_id
_entity_poly.type
_entity_poly.pdbx_seq_one_letter_code
_entity_poly.pdbx_strand_id
1 'polypeptide(L)'
;MPFELRITEINLETVAHQLELKTTGLLNEFRQIREQAYARITLGSLRELALLKEKVDKYKRHADLSHEAILEILAHNEDMIGMYLTDNRKRDIADHTQVELLLEACTKEMTEVRRSISDLSDSVRTIESAIGFILNAVLNELLTFEIKIN
;
A
#
# COMPACT_ATOMS: atom_id res chain seq x y z
N MET A 1 -12.47 -17.71 -22.83
CA MET A 1 -12.70 -16.44 -22.14
C MET A 1 -13.06 -15.37 -23.16
N PRO A 2 -14.17 -14.63 -22.95
CA PRO A 2 -14.57 -13.46 -23.73
C PRO A 2 -13.46 -12.40 -23.86
N PHE A 3 -13.55 -11.51 -24.85
CA PHE A 3 -12.48 -10.53 -25.12
C PHE A 3 -12.38 -9.49 -24.01
N GLU A 4 -13.52 -9.02 -23.52
CA GLU A 4 -13.70 -8.05 -22.45
C GLU A 4 -13.09 -8.53 -21.13
N LEU A 5 -13.31 -9.80 -20.76
CA LEU A 5 -12.72 -10.37 -19.56
C LEU A 5 -11.20 -10.48 -19.67
N ARG A 6 -10.66 -10.77 -20.85
CA ARG A 6 -9.22 -10.81 -21.09
C ARG A 6 -8.56 -9.43 -20.98
N ILE A 7 -9.24 -8.40 -21.48
CA ILE A 7 -8.76 -7.02 -21.32
C ILE A 7 -8.80 -6.61 -19.85
N THR A 8 -9.86 -6.98 -19.13
CA THR A 8 -9.95 -6.74 -17.69
C THR A 8 -8.83 -7.46 -16.93
N GLU A 9 -8.57 -8.74 -17.22
CA GLU A 9 -7.47 -9.52 -16.64
C GLU A 9 -6.12 -8.79 -16.81
N ILE A 10 -5.76 -8.44 -18.04
CA ILE A 10 -4.51 -7.75 -18.36
C ILE A 10 -4.41 -6.40 -17.64
N ASN A 11 -5.50 -5.63 -17.58
CA ASN A 11 -5.54 -4.34 -16.90
C ASN A 11 -5.34 -4.51 -15.38
N LEU A 12 -6.00 -5.49 -14.79
CA LEU A 12 -5.90 -5.80 -13.37
C LEU A 12 -4.49 -6.31 -12.99
N GLU A 13 -3.93 -7.23 -13.77
CA GLU A 13 -2.54 -7.68 -13.64
C GLU A 13 -1.57 -6.50 -13.73
N THR A 14 -1.78 -5.59 -14.67
CA THR A 14 -0.95 -4.38 -14.83
C THR A 14 -1.02 -3.50 -13.58
N VAL A 15 -2.21 -3.30 -13.03
CA VAL A 15 -2.39 -2.53 -11.79
C VAL A 15 -1.69 -3.21 -10.62
N ALA A 16 -1.89 -4.51 -10.43
CA ALA A 16 -1.24 -5.28 -9.38
C ALA A 16 0.30 -5.20 -9.47
N HIS A 17 0.84 -5.37 -10.68
CA HIS A 17 2.28 -5.27 -10.93
C HIS A 17 2.83 -3.86 -10.65
N GLN A 18 2.10 -2.81 -11.04
CA GLN A 18 2.50 -1.43 -10.72
C GLN A 18 2.50 -1.17 -9.20
N LEU A 19 1.50 -1.71 -8.49
CA LEU A 19 1.43 -1.67 -7.02
C LEU A 19 2.65 -2.34 -6.39
N GLU A 20 3.05 -3.50 -6.90
CA GLU A 20 4.22 -4.24 -6.43
C GLU A 20 5.54 -3.47 -6.67
N LEU A 21 5.75 -2.99 -7.90
CA LEU A 21 6.95 -2.23 -8.27
C LEU A 21 7.12 -0.99 -7.41
N LYS A 22 6.03 -0.25 -7.18
CA LYS A 22 6.07 0.97 -6.37
C LYS A 22 6.34 0.65 -4.90
N THR A 23 5.72 -0.41 -4.37
CA THR A 23 5.95 -0.88 -3.00
C THR A 23 7.42 -1.25 -2.80
N THR A 24 8.01 -1.98 -3.75
CA THR A 24 9.44 -2.30 -3.77
C THR A 24 10.32 -1.04 -3.81
N GLY A 25 9.95 -0.05 -4.62
CA GLY A 25 10.64 1.24 -4.66
C GLY A 25 10.62 1.97 -3.31
N LEU A 26 9.45 2.03 -2.65
CA LEU A 26 9.30 2.66 -1.35
C LEU A 26 10.06 1.91 -0.23
N LEU A 27 10.10 0.57 -0.29
CA LEU A 27 10.91 -0.24 0.62
C LEU A 27 12.41 0.08 0.51
N ASN A 28 12.91 0.28 -0.71
CA ASN A 28 14.31 0.66 -0.94
C ASN A 28 14.60 2.08 -0.45
N GLU A 29 13.70 3.04 -0.71
CA GLU A 29 13.80 4.40 -0.19
C GLU A 29 13.79 4.40 1.35
N PHE A 30 12.93 3.60 1.98
CA PHE A 30 12.89 3.42 3.43
C PHE A 30 14.20 2.89 4.01
N ARG A 31 14.81 1.87 3.39
CA ARG A 31 16.08 1.31 3.85
C ARG A 31 17.19 2.36 3.86
N GLN A 32 17.27 3.18 2.81
CA GLN A 32 18.26 4.26 2.70
C GLN A 32 18.06 5.33 3.78
N ILE A 33 16.82 5.82 3.95
CA ILE A 33 16.49 6.84 4.96
C ILE A 33 16.77 6.30 6.37
N ARG A 34 16.41 5.05 6.63
CA ARG A 34 16.67 4.38 7.91
C ARG A 34 18.16 4.31 8.23
N GLU A 35 18.99 3.89 7.27
CA GLU A 35 20.44 3.81 7.46
C GLU A 35 21.05 5.18 7.75
N GLN A 36 20.61 6.22 7.04
CA GLN A 36 21.05 7.59 7.28
C GLN A 36 20.62 8.10 8.66
N ALA A 37 19.37 7.85 9.06
CA ALA A 37 18.86 8.26 10.36
C ALA A 37 19.59 7.58 11.52
N TYR A 38 19.93 6.29 11.40
CA TYR A 38 20.72 5.58 12.41
C TYR A 38 22.17 6.05 12.48
N ALA A 39 22.76 6.47 11.35
CA ALA A 39 24.12 7.02 11.34
C ALA A 39 24.17 8.40 12.00
N ARG A 40 23.24 9.30 11.65
CA ARG A 40 23.12 10.62 12.27
C ARG A 40 21.75 11.24 12.01
N ILE A 41 21.02 11.54 13.07
CA ILE A 41 19.77 12.28 12.98
C ILE A 41 20.06 13.75 12.60
N THR A 42 19.48 14.21 11.50
CA THR A 42 19.57 15.59 11.02
C THR A 42 18.18 16.12 10.62
N LEU A 43 18.03 17.43 10.47
CA LEU A 43 16.78 18.01 9.95
C LEU A 43 16.45 17.49 8.53
N GLY A 44 17.47 17.18 7.73
CA GLY A 44 17.31 16.59 6.40
C GLY A 44 16.69 15.19 6.49
N SER A 45 17.27 14.30 7.31
CA SER A 45 16.77 12.93 7.47
C SER A 45 15.34 12.89 8.04
N LEU A 46 14.99 13.82 8.93
CA LEU A 46 13.63 13.96 9.44
C LEU A 46 12.63 14.36 8.34
N ARG A 47 13.02 15.29 7.47
CA ARG A 47 12.19 15.72 6.33
C ARG A 47 12.01 14.58 5.32
N GLU A 48 13.07 13.85 5.02
CA GLU A 48 13.01 12.70 4.12
C GLU A 48 12.09 11.60 4.67
N LEU A 49 12.18 11.29 5.97
CA LEU A 49 11.28 10.34 6.62
C LEU A 49 9.81 10.80 6.57
N ALA A 50 9.55 12.10 6.81
CA ALA A 50 8.20 12.65 6.72
C ALA A 50 7.63 12.58 5.29
N LEU A 51 8.44 12.89 4.27
CA LEU A 51 8.05 12.77 2.86
C LEU A 51 7.80 11.30 2.47
N LEU A 52 8.65 10.39 2.92
CA LEU A 52 8.46 8.96 2.70
C LEU A 52 7.14 8.48 3.32
N LYS A 53 6.84 8.89 4.56
CA LYS A 53 5.57 8.55 5.23
C LYS A 53 4.37 9.02 4.42
N GLU A 54 4.37 10.26 3.94
CA GLU A 54 3.29 10.78 3.10
C GLU A 54 3.10 9.93 1.83
N LYS A 55 4.21 9.57 1.16
CA LYS A 55 4.17 8.69 -0.02
C LYS A 55 3.60 7.31 0.32
N VAL A 56 4.06 6.69 1.41
CA VAL A 56 3.60 5.36 1.85
C VAL A 56 2.12 5.40 2.21
N ASP A 57 1.66 6.38 2.99
CA ASP A 57 0.25 6.49 3.38
C ASP A 57 -0.66 6.76 2.16
N LYS A 58 -0.22 7.61 1.24
CA LYS A 58 -0.95 7.86 -0.02
C LYS A 58 -1.06 6.58 -0.85
N TYR A 59 0.03 5.84 -0.99
CA TYR A 59 0.04 4.65 -1.82
C TYR A 59 -0.71 3.48 -1.17
N LYS A 60 -0.65 3.35 0.15
CA LYS A 60 -1.46 2.40 0.91
C LYS A 60 -2.95 2.65 0.68
N ARG A 61 -3.40 3.90 0.83
CA ARG A 61 -4.80 4.26 0.53
C ARG A 61 -5.20 3.91 -0.90
N HIS A 62 -4.32 4.14 -1.87
CA HIS A 62 -4.60 3.78 -3.26
C HIS A 62 -4.76 2.26 -3.44
N ALA A 63 -3.86 1.47 -2.87
CA ALA A 63 -3.95 0.00 -2.92
C ALA A 63 -5.21 -0.52 -2.20
N ASP A 64 -5.58 0.06 -1.06
CA ASP A 64 -6.80 -0.26 -0.32
C ASP A 64 -8.05 0.02 -1.17
N LEU A 65 -8.17 1.22 -1.75
CA LEU A 65 -9.32 1.61 -2.58
C LEU A 65 -9.44 0.76 -3.87
N SER A 66 -8.33 0.47 -4.54
CA SER A 66 -8.36 -0.37 -5.75
C SER A 66 -8.84 -1.79 -5.44
N HIS A 67 -8.44 -2.34 -4.29
CA HIS A 67 -8.88 -3.66 -3.84
C HIS A 67 -10.35 -3.66 -3.41
N GLU A 68 -10.79 -2.62 -2.70
CA GLU A 68 -12.19 -2.44 -2.29
C GLU A 68 -13.14 -2.38 -3.50
N ALA A 69 -12.77 -1.65 -4.55
CA ALA A 69 -13.56 -1.58 -5.79
C ALA A 69 -13.76 -2.95 -6.46
N ILE A 70 -12.78 -3.86 -6.37
CA ILE A 70 -12.91 -5.22 -6.91
C ILE A 70 -13.83 -6.07 -6.03
N LEU A 71 -13.70 -5.94 -4.70
CA LEU A 71 -14.58 -6.63 -3.76
C LEU A 71 -16.05 -6.19 -3.89
N GLU A 72 -16.30 -4.92 -4.19
CA GLU A 72 -17.64 -4.40 -4.44
C GLU A 72 -18.29 -5.13 -5.63
N ILE A 73 -17.55 -5.33 -6.73
CA ILE A 73 -18.05 -6.08 -7.90
C ILE A 73 -18.29 -7.55 -7.54
N LEU A 74 -17.36 -8.18 -6.83
CA LEU A 74 -17.48 -9.58 -6.38
C LEU A 74 -18.70 -9.80 -5.46
N ALA A 75 -19.14 -8.78 -4.74
CA ALA A 75 -20.32 -8.86 -3.86
C ALA A 75 -21.65 -8.87 -4.62
N HIS A 76 -21.65 -8.55 -5.92
CA HIS A 76 -22.86 -8.33 -6.71
C HIS A 76 -22.84 -9.16 -8.00
N ASN A 77 -23.58 -10.27 -8.00
CA ASN A 77 -23.73 -11.13 -9.17
C ASN A 77 -24.21 -10.37 -10.42
N GLU A 78 -25.07 -9.35 -10.25
CA GLU A 78 -25.55 -8.51 -11.35
C GLU A 78 -24.42 -7.75 -12.03
N ASP A 79 -23.49 -7.18 -11.24
CA ASP A 79 -22.33 -6.45 -11.75
C ASP A 79 -21.39 -7.41 -12.49
N MET A 80 -21.12 -8.59 -11.91
CA MET A 80 -20.32 -9.62 -12.55
C MET A 80 -20.90 -10.10 -13.88
N ILE A 81 -22.22 -10.33 -13.94
CA ILE A 81 -22.89 -10.69 -15.20
C ILE A 81 -22.85 -9.53 -16.19
N GLY A 82 -22.98 -8.29 -15.72
CA GLY A 82 -22.85 -7.08 -16.53
C GLY A 82 -21.50 -6.92 -17.23
N MET A 83 -20.46 -7.63 -16.77
CA MET A 83 -19.14 -7.62 -17.41
C MET A 83 -19.05 -8.45 -18.70
N TYR A 84 -20.05 -9.27 -19.02
CA TYR A 84 -20.08 -10.06 -20.27
C TYR A 84 -20.67 -9.25 -21.43
N LEU A 85 -19.87 -8.33 -21.99
CA LEU A 85 -20.29 -7.38 -23.02
C LEU A 85 -20.55 -7.97 -24.42
N THR A 86 -19.88 -9.07 -24.80
CA THR A 86 -20.12 -9.73 -26.11
C THR A 86 -21.12 -10.86 -26.07
N ASP A 87 -21.57 -11.27 -24.88
CA ASP A 87 -22.54 -12.34 -24.80
C ASP A 87 -23.97 -11.82 -24.99
N ASN A 88 -24.56 -12.13 -26.13
CA ASN A 88 -25.95 -11.78 -26.44
C ASN A 88 -26.96 -12.74 -25.80
N ARG A 89 -26.53 -13.75 -25.04
CA ARG A 89 -27.41 -14.67 -24.32
C ARG A 89 -27.95 -13.98 -23.06
N LYS A 90 -29.19 -14.30 -22.70
CA LYS A 90 -29.68 -14.06 -21.34
C LYS A 90 -28.98 -15.05 -20.40
N ARG A 91 -27.83 -14.66 -19.85
CA ARG A 91 -27.14 -15.44 -18.82
C ARG A 91 -28.00 -15.51 -17.57
N ASP A 92 -27.93 -16.65 -16.88
CA ASP A 92 -28.45 -16.75 -15.52
C ASP A 92 -27.58 -15.87 -14.60
N ILE A 93 -28.19 -15.29 -13.57
CA ILE A 93 -27.49 -14.53 -12.55
C ILE A 93 -26.44 -15.37 -11.79
N ALA A 94 -26.49 -16.70 -11.89
CA ALA A 94 -25.48 -17.61 -11.34
C ALA A 94 -24.35 -17.97 -12.33
N ASP A 95 -24.42 -17.58 -13.61
CA ASP A 95 -23.44 -17.93 -14.65
C ASP A 95 -22.28 -16.90 -14.74
N HIS A 96 -21.69 -16.58 -13.58
CA HIS A 96 -20.57 -15.63 -13.43
C HIS A 96 -19.23 -16.28 -13.02
N THR A 97 -19.13 -17.61 -12.98
CA THR A 97 -17.95 -18.33 -12.45
C THR A 97 -16.62 -17.86 -13.05
N GLN A 98 -16.58 -17.56 -14.35
CA GLN A 98 -15.33 -17.18 -14.99
C GLN A 98 -14.84 -15.79 -14.60
N VAL A 99 -15.73 -14.81 -14.45
CA VAL A 99 -15.35 -13.46 -14.00
C VAL A 99 -15.06 -13.45 -12.50
N GLU A 100 -15.82 -14.21 -11.71
CA GLU A 100 -15.59 -14.39 -10.28
C GLU A 100 -14.18 -14.93 -10.02
N LEU A 101 -13.79 -16.04 -10.65
CA LEU A 101 -12.45 -16.62 -10.50
C LEU A 101 -11.33 -15.65 -10.89
N LEU A 102 -11.55 -14.83 -11.93
CA LEU A 102 -10.59 -13.80 -12.37
C LEU A 102 -10.43 -12.71 -11.31
N LEU A 103 -11.54 -12.17 -10.80
CA LEU A 103 -11.52 -11.12 -9.79
C LEU A 103 -11.00 -11.64 -8.43
N GLU A 104 -11.30 -12.88 -8.06
CA GLU A 104 -10.75 -13.54 -6.87
C GLU A 104 -9.22 -13.70 -6.97
N ALA A 105 -8.71 -14.13 -8.14
CA ALA A 105 -7.28 -14.25 -8.38
C ALA A 105 -6.57 -12.89 -8.24
N CYS A 106 -7.11 -11.84 -8.87
CA CYS A 106 -6.57 -10.49 -8.74
C CYS A 106 -6.61 -9.98 -7.29
N THR A 107 -7.72 -10.19 -6.59
CA THR A 107 -7.89 -9.79 -5.18
C THR A 107 -6.84 -10.45 -4.30
N LYS A 108 -6.54 -11.72 -4.55
CA LYS A 108 -5.50 -12.46 -3.82
C LYS A 108 -4.11 -11.85 -4.05
N GLU A 109 -3.74 -11.55 -5.29
CA GLU A 109 -2.46 -10.90 -5.61
C GLU A 109 -2.35 -9.52 -4.96
N MET A 110 -3.40 -8.70 -5.08
CA MET A 110 -3.45 -7.38 -4.47
C MET A 110 -3.39 -7.43 -2.94
N THR A 111 -3.92 -8.48 -2.31
CA THR A 111 -3.82 -8.68 -0.85
C THR A 111 -2.36 -8.82 -0.39
N GLU A 112 -1.52 -9.52 -1.15
CA GLU A 112 -0.10 -9.69 -0.83
C GLU A 112 0.66 -8.35 -0.92
N VAL A 113 0.38 -7.56 -1.96
CA VAL A 113 0.96 -6.23 -2.12
C VAL A 113 0.48 -5.28 -1.01
N ARG A 114 -0.81 -5.30 -0.69
CA ARG A 114 -1.41 -4.51 0.41
C ARG A 114 -0.79 -4.84 1.76
N ARG A 115 -0.55 -6.12 2.03
CA ARG A 115 0.16 -6.55 3.24
C ARG A 115 1.56 -5.94 3.29
N SER A 116 2.32 -6.05 2.20
CA SER A 116 3.69 -5.53 2.11
C SER A 116 3.77 -4.02 2.37
N ILE A 117 2.84 -3.23 1.83
CA ILE A 117 2.80 -1.79 2.12
C ILE A 117 2.30 -1.45 3.53
N SER A 118 1.43 -2.28 4.11
CA SER A 118 1.02 -2.11 5.50
C SER A 118 2.21 -2.33 6.45
N ASP A 119 2.98 -3.39 6.23
CA ASP A 119 4.19 -3.70 7.00
C ASP A 119 5.23 -2.57 6.89
N LEU A 120 5.36 -1.96 5.69
CA LEU A 120 6.20 -0.78 5.50
C LEU A 120 5.66 0.45 6.27
N SER A 121 4.35 0.72 6.22
CA SER A 121 3.73 1.83 6.96
C SER A 121 4.00 1.72 8.47
N ASP A 122 3.87 0.51 9.02
CA ASP A 122 4.15 0.25 10.44
C ASP A 122 5.65 0.38 10.77
N SER A 123 6.53 -0.07 9.86
CA SER A 123 7.98 0.13 9.98
C SER A 123 8.37 1.61 10.00
N VAL A 124 7.75 2.43 9.15
CA VAL A 124 7.95 3.89 9.13
C VAL A 124 7.53 4.52 10.46
N ARG A 125 6.35 4.19 10.97
CA ARG A 125 5.86 4.69 12.28
C ARG A 125 6.77 4.28 13.43
N THR A 126 7.31 3.06 13.38
CA THR A 126 8.23 2.55 14.40
C THR A 126 9.51 3.39 14.45
N ILE A 127 10.10 3.71 13.28
CA ILE A 127 11.30 4.54 13.21
C ILE A 127 11.02 5.98 13.66
N GLU A 128 9.89 6.56 13.23
CA GLU A 128 9.49 7.89 13.68
C GLU A 128 9.39 7.95 15.21
N SER A 129 8.78 6.93 15.83
CA SER A 129 8.63 6.85 17.27
C SER A 129 9.98 6.71 17.99
N ALA A 130 10.88 5.89 17.45
CA ALA A 130 12.23 5.71 17.99
C ALA A 130 13.04 7.01 17.92
N ILE A 131 13.00 7.71 16.78
CA ILE A 131 13.66 9.01 16.61
C ILE A 131 13.08 10.05 17.57
N GLY A 132 11.75 10.11 17.71
CA GLY A 132 11.09 11.00 18.68
C GLY A 132 11.55 10.72 20.12
N PHE A 133 11.66 9.46 20.49
CA PHE A 133 12.18 9.06 21.81
C PHE A 133 13.62 9.54 22.04
N ILE A 134 14.51 9.34 21.06
CA ILE A 134 15.91 9.77 21.13
C ILE A 134 16.01 11.29 21.28
N LEU A 135 15.27 12.06 20.47
CA LEU A 135 15.28 13.52 20.53
C LEU A 135 14.79 14.04 21.89
N ASN A 136 13.74 13.42 22.44
CA ASN A 136 13.23 13.76 23.76
C ASN A 136 14.25 13.44 24.87
N ALA A 137 14.95 12.32 24.78
CA ALA A 137 16.00 11.96 25.74
C ALA A 137 17.14 12.99 25.72
N VAL A 138 17.62 13.39 24.54
CA VAL A 138 18.66 14.42 24.38
C VAL A 138 18.20 15.76 24.95
N LEU A 139 16.96 16.16 24.70
CA LEU A 139 16.39 17.38 25.25
C LEU A 139 16.34 17.35 26.79
N ASN A 140 15.93 16.23 27.38
CA ASN A 140 15.91 16.06 28.83
C ASN A 140 17.30 16.10 29.46
N GLU A 141 18.31 15.51 28.81
CA GLU A 141 19.69 15.60 29.27
C GLU A 141 20.19 17.04 29.27
N LEU A 142 19.97 17.79 28.17
CA LEU A 142 20.37 19.19 28.07
C LEU A 142 19.72 20.07 29.14
N LEU A 143 18.40 19.93 29.35
CA LEU A 143 17.69 20.66 30.42
C LEU A 143 18.23 20.31 31.81
N THR A 144 18.56 19.04 32.06
CA THR A 144 19.15 18.61 33.33
C THR A 144 20.54 19.22 33.54
N PHE A 145 21.35 19.34 32.48
CA PHE A 145 22.64 20.03 32.55
C PHE A 145 22.49 21.52 32.85
N GLU A 146 21.54 22.22 32.23
CA GLU A 146 21.26 23.63 32.52
C GLU A 146 20.87 23.87 33.99
N ILE A 147 20.10 22.95 34.59
CA ILE A 147 19.70 23.03 36.00
C ILE A 147 20.91 22.83 36.95
N LYS A 148 21.87 21.98 36.61
CA LYS A 148 23.04 21.69 37.47
C LYS A 148 24.11 22.79 37.45
N ILE A 149 24.11 23.65 36.43
CA ILE A 149 25.09 24.73 36.24
C ILE A 149 24.65 26.03 36.94
N ASN A 150 23.34 26.18 37.22
CA ASN A 150 22.77 27.27 38.02
C ASN A 150 22.68 26.90 39.51
#